data_AF-A0A2H0VQY7-F1
#
_entry.id   AF-A0A2H0VQY7-F1
#
_cell.length_a   1.000
_cell.length_b   1.000
_cell.length_c   1.000
_cell.angle_alpha   90.00
_cell.angle_beta   90.00
_cell.angle_gamma   90.00
#
_symmetry.space_group_name_H-M   'P 1'
#
loop_
_entity.id
_entity.type
_entity.pdbx_description
1 polymer ?
#
loop_
_entity_poly.entity_id
_entity_poly.type
_entity_poly.pdbx_seq_one_letter_code
_entity_poly.pdbx_strand_id
1 'polypeptide(L)'
;MKFLYLPILILLLSCSNEKLEEPQTYADVAMQIMHETALQLKKEKKLHAYGSGGSMLYCVEMMYLALQVNEDYTFEQKRELVVYALETLLKNVNDNEKIRKDLCQYPFKIENLEIDLLSKKEKDVLSPEGITLLNTITIPQPDM
;
A
#
# COMPACT_ATOMS: atom_id res chain seq x y z
N MET A 1 -64.81 -14.01 -9.59
CA MET A 1 -63.82 -13.18 -10.32
C MET A 1 -63.05 -12.31 -9.32
N LYS A 2 -62.12 -12.89 -8.55
CA LYS A 2 -61.42 -12.15 -7.46
C LYS A 2 -60.02 -12.71 -7.17
N PHE A 3 -59.22 -13.05 -8.18
CA PHE A 3 -57.82 -13.47 -7.96
C PHE A 3 -56.91 -13.10 -9.13
N LEU A 4 -56.77 -11.79 -9.40
CA LEU A 4 -55.86 -11.31 -10.46
C LEU A 4 -55.00 -10.10 -10.05
N TYR A 5 -54.88 -9.83 -8.75
CA TYR A 5 -54.02 -8.75 -8.23
C TYR A 5 -52.78 -9.24 -7.49
N LEU A 6 -52.66 -10.56 -7.26
CA LEU A 6 -51.56 -11.13 -6.48
C LEU A 6 -50.18 -11.10 -7.19
N PRO A 7 -50.03 -11.22 -8.53
CA PRO A 7 -48.71 -11.20 -9.15
C PRO A 7 -48.15 -9.77 -9.35
N ILE A 8 -48.96 -8.72 -9.22
CA ILE A 8 -48.50 -7.33 -9.41
C ILE A 8 -47.78 -6.80 -8.15
N LEU A 9 -48.12 -7.33 -6.96
CA LEU A 9 -47.52 -6.89 -5.70
C LEU A 9 -46.10 -7.44 -5.46
N ILE A 10 -45.73 -8.54 -6.14
CA ILE A 10 -44.42 -9.19 -6.00
C ILE A 10 -43.33 -8.47 -6.84
N LEU A 11 -43.72 -7.74 -7.89
CA LEU A 11 -42.80 -6.98 -8.75
C LEU A 11 -42.29 -5.67 -8.13
N LEU A 12 -42.88 -5.21 -7.01
CA LEU A 12 -42.48 -3.98 -6.31
C LEU A 12 -41.48 -4.23 -5.15
N LEU A 13 -41.08 -5.48 -4.94
CA LEU A 13 -40.11 -5.89 -3.90
C LEU A 13 -38.70 -6.17 -4.47
N SER A 14 -38.38 -5.65 -5.66
CA SER A 14 -36.96 -5.44 -6.01
C SER A 14 -36.44 -4.28 -5.18
N CYS A 15 -36.10 -4.58 -3.93
CA CYS A 15 -35.25 -3.74 -3.12
C CYS A 15 -33.93 -3.56 -3.87
N SER A 16 -33.74 -2.40 -4.48
CA SER A 16 -32.42 -1.93 -4.89
C SER A 16 -31.57 -1.87 -3.63
N ASN A 17 -30.75 -2.89 -3.39
CA ASN A 17 -29.62 -2.79 -2.48
C ASN A 17 -28.58 -1.89 -3.15
N GLU A 18 -28.89 -0.60 -3.27
CA GLU A 18 -27.84 0.40 -3.42
C GLU A 18 -27.08 0.36 -2.10
N LYS A 19 -25.98 -0.40 -2.09
CA LYS A 19 -24.95 -0.18 -1.08
C LYS A 19 -24.62 1.30 -1.17
N LEU A 20 -25.00 2.04 -0.15
CA LEU A 20 -24.57 3.42 0.02
C LEU A 20 -23.04 3.37 0.08
N GLU A 21 -22.36 3.63 -1.03
CA GLU A 21 -20.91 3.73 -1.03
C GLU A 21 -20.57 4.93 -0.18
N GLU A 22 -19.93 4.69 0.97
CA GLU A 22 -19.40 5.77 1.78
C GLU A 22 -18.42 6.58 0.92
N PRO A 23 -18.41 7.92 1.06
CA PRO A 23 -17.54 8.77 0.26
C PRO A 23 -16.07 8.34 0.47
N GLN A 24 -15.40 7.99 -0.62
CA GLN A 24 -14.00 7.58 -0.60
C GLN A 24 -13.13 8.67 0.03
N THR A 25 -12.41 8.34 1.10
CA THR A 25 -11.48 9.27 1.76
C THR A 25 -10.17 9.35 0.98
N TYR A 26 -9.38 10.40 1.20
CA TYR A 26 -8.04 10.48 0.60
C TYR A 26 -7.12 9.36 1.10
N ALA A 27 -7.34 8.86 2.33
CA ALA A 27 -6.63 7.70 2.85
C ALA A 27 -6.96 6.44 2.04
N ASP A 28 -8.22 6.25 1.64
CA ASP A 28 -8.62 5.13 0.77
C ASP A 28 -7.95 5.21 -0.60
N VAL A 29 -7.87 6.42 -1.19
CA VAL A 29 -7.16 6.64 -2.45
C VAL A 29 -5.66 6.32 -2.30
N ALA A 30 -5.01 6.77 -1.22
CA ALA A 30 -3.61 6.48 -0.95
C ALA A 30 -3.36 4.97 -0.75
N MET A 31 -4.22 4.29 0.01
CA MET A 31 -4.17 2.83 0.18
C MET A 31 -4.37 2.09 -1.14
N GLN A 32 -5.30 2.56 -1.98
CA GLN A 32 -5.51 2.00 -3.30
C GLN A 32 -4.26 2.12 -4.19
N ILE A 33 -3.60 3.29 -4.20
CA ILE A 33 -2.34 3.50 -4.94
C ILE A 33 -1.25 2.54 -4.46
N MET A 34 -1.11 2.36 -3.14
CA MET A 34 -0.15 1.41 -2.56
C MET A 34 -0.46 -0.03 -2.96
N HIS A 35 -1.74 -0.41 -2.94
CA HIS A 35 -2.19 -1.74 -3.34
C HIS A 35 -1.90 -2.02 -4.81
N GLU A 36 -2.26 -1.10 -5.70
CA GLU A 36 -2.01 -1.22 -7.14
C GLU A 36 -0.51 -1.28 -7.44
N THR A 37 0.29 -0.47 -6.74
CA THR A 37 1.75 -0.51 -6.82
C THR A 37 2.29 -1.86 -6.36
N ALA A 38 1.81 -2.41 -5.25
CA ALA A 38 2.22 -3.73 -4.77
C ALA A 38 1.88 -4.84 -5.78
N LEU A 39 0.71 -4.78 -6.43
CA LEU A 39 0.34 -5.72 -7.48
C LEU A 39 1.27 -5.63 -8.70
N GLN A 40 1.64 -4.40 -9.08
CA GLN A 40 2.60 -4.16 -10.15
C GLN A 40 3.98 -4.75 -9.81
N LEU A 41 4.51 -4.44 -8.63
CA LEU A 41 5.81 -4.95 -8.16
C LEU A 41 5.84 -6.48 -8.04
N LYS A 42 4.73 -7.09 -7.63
CA LYS A 42 4.57 -8.55 -7.64
C LYS A 42 4.67 -9.11 -9.05
N LYS A 43 4.01 -8.49 -10.02
CA LYS A 43 4.01 -8.95 -11.41
C LYS A 43 5.38 -8.79 -12.07
N GLU A 44 6.03 -7.65 -11.86
CA GLU A 44 7.25 -7.27 -12.59
C GLU A 44 8.53 -7.79 -11.94
N LYS A 45 8.56 -7.85 -10.60
CA LYS A 45 9.76 -8.14 -9.81
C LYS A 45 9.57 -9.27 -8.81
N LYS A 46 8.39 -9.93 -8.79
CA LYS A 46 8.04 -10.99 -7.84
C LYS A 46 8.18 -10.55 -6.38
N LEU A 47 7.99 -9.26 -6.11
CA LEU A 47 7.97 -8.71 -4.75
C LEU A 47 6.56 -8.85 -4.17
N HIS A 48 6.45 -9.46 -3.00
CA HIS A 48 5.16 -9.71 -2.35
C HIS A 48 4.95 -8.73 -1.21
N ALA A 49 3.90 -7.90 -1.28
CA ALA A 49 3.57 -7.05 -0.16
C ALA A 49 3.02 -7.85 1.02
N TYR A 50 3.45 -7.52 2.24
CA TYR A 50 2.90 -8.01 3.50
C TYR A 50 2.41 -6.89 4.43
N GLY A 51 2.62 -5.63 4.05
CA GLY A 51 2.15 -4.48 4.80
C GLY A 51 2.17 -3.20 3.96
N SER A 52 1.38 -2.23 4.39
CA SER A 52 1.34 -0.88 3.83
C SER A 52 0.89 0.10 4.91
N GLY A 53 1.26 1.37 4.81
CA GLY A 53 0.91 2.38 5.80
C GLY A 53 1.36 3.78 5.42
N GLY A 54 1.45 4.66 6.41
CA GLY A 54 1.94 6.01 6.23
C GLY A 54 1.37 7.01 7.25
N SER A 55 1.72 8.28 7.06
CA SER A 55 1.23 9.40 7.86
C SER A 55 0.17 10.16 7.06
N MET A 56 -1.08 10.07 7.50
CA MET A 56 -2.26 10.53 6.74
C MET A 56 -3.34 11.19 7.62
N LEU A 57 -2.95 11.87 8.71
CA LEU A 57 -3.93 12.42 9.66
C LEU A 57 -4.72 13.62 9.10
N TYR A 58 -4.05 14.49 8.34
CA TYR A 58 -4.64 15.72 7.78
C TYR A 58 -4.50 15.81 6.26
N CYS A 59 -3.37 15.32 5.75
CA CYS A 59 -3.01 15.16 4.36
C CYS A 59 -2.08 13.95 4.26
N VAL A 60 -1.86 13.44 3.06
CA VAL A 60 -0.89 12.37 2.83
C VAL A 60 0.51 12.98 2.89
N GLU A 61 1.20 12.71 3.99
CA GLU A 61 2.57 13.19 4.25
C GLU A 61 3.60 12.13 3.88
N MET A 62 3.29 10.87 4.21
CA MET A 62 4.16 9.72 4.01
C MET A 62 3.37 8.52 3.51
N MET A 63 3.97 7.69 2.66
CA MET A 63 3.45 6.38 2.25
C MET A 63 4.51 5.30 2.43
N TYR A 64 4.09 4.13 2.89
CA TYR A 64 4.95 3.01 3.25
C TYR A 64 4.48 1.70 2.59
N LEU A 65 5.41 0.92 2.03
CA LEU A 65 5.17 -0.45 1.58
C LEU A 65 6.19 -1.42 2.17
N ALA A 66 5.69 -2.53 2.74
CA ALA A 66 6.51 -3.63 3.23
C ALA A 66 6.45 -4.78 2.23
N LEU A 67 7.61 -5.16 1.68
CA LEU A 67 7.76 -6.10 0.58
C LEU A 67 8.65 -7.28 0.99
N GLN A 68 8.34 -8.46 0.50
CA GLN A 68 9.15 -9.66 0.68
C GLN A 68 9.66 -10.16 -0.66
N VAL A 69 10.92 -10.58 -0.68
CA VAL A 69 11.52 -11.32 -1.79
C VAL A 69 11.85 -12.75 -1.37
N ASN A 70 11.43 -13.71 -2.19
CA ASN A 70 11.60 -15.15 -1.93
C ASN A 70 12.85 -15.74 -2.60
N GLU A 71 13.45 -15.01 -3.54
CA GLU A 71 14.64 -15.44 -4.29
C GLU A 71 15.92 -14.96 -3.60
N ASP A 72 17.01 -15.69 -3.84
CA ASP A 72 18.34 -15.35 -3.34
C ASP A 72 18.94 -14.21 -4.19
N TYR A 73 18.80 -12.98 -3.72
CA TYR A 73 19.42 -11.80 -4.31
C TYR A 73 20.67 -11.38 -3.54
N THR A 74 21.70 -10.93 -4.28
CA THR A 74 22.84 -10.22 -3.69
C THR A 74 22.40 -8.89 -3.06
N PHE A 75 23.26 -8.30 -2.24
CA PHE A 75 22.98 -7.00 -1.64
C PHE A 75 22.67 -5.91 -2.68
N GLU A 76 23.48 -5.82 -3.74
CA GLU A 76 23.27 -4.82 -4.80
C GLU A 76 21.94 -5.03 -5.53
N GLN A 77 21.56 -6.28 -5.81
CA GLN A 77 20.27 -6.56 -6.42
C GLN A 77 19.10 -6.20 -5.50
N LYS A 78 19.22 -6.42 -4.18
CA LYS A 78 18.20 -5.97 -3.21
C LYS A 78 18.09 -4.45 -3.21
N ARG A 79 19.21 -3.73 -3.26
CA ARG A 79 19.22 -2.26 -3.36
C ARG A 79 18.52 -1.77 -4.62
N GLU A 80 18.81 -2.39 -5.77
CA GLU A 80 18.12 -2.09 -7.03
C GLU A 80 16.61 -2.35 -6.95
N LEU A 81 16.18 -3.42 -6.27
CA LEU A 81 14.76 -3.72 -6.05
C LEU A 81 14.07 -2.65 -5.19
N VAL A 82 14.72 -2.16 -4.14
CA VAL A 82 14.19 -1.07 -3.29
C VAL A 82 14.07 0.22 -4.08
N VAL A 83 15.10 0.60 -4.85
CA VAL A 83 15.06 1.80 -5.71
C VAL A 83 13.92 1.69 -6.72
N TYR A 84 13.79 0.54 -7.40
CA TYR A 84 12.71 0.31 -8.35
C TYR A 84 11.33 0.43 -7.69
N ALA A 85 11.15 -0.11 -6.49
CA ALA A 85 9.90 -0.03 -5.75
C ALA A 85 9.56 1.42 -5.35
N LEU A 86 10.55 2.19 -4.86
CA LEU A 86 10.40 3.61 -4.55
C LEU A 86 9.99 4.42 -5.79
N GLU A 87 10.70 4.25 -6.91
CA GLU A 87 10.41 4.95 -8.17
C GLU A 87 9.02 4.60 -8.70
N THR A 88 8.62 3.32 -8.60
CA THR A 88 7.30 2.87 -9.04
C THR A 88 6.20 3.50 -8.18
N LEU A 89 6.35 3.50 -6.85
CA LEU A 89 5.38 4.11 -5.95
C LEU A 89 5.30 5.63 -6.16
N LEU A 90 6.45 6.30 -6.27
CA LEU A 90 6.56 7.73 -6.54
C LEU A 90 5.84 8.13 -7.83
N LYS A 91 6.03 7.35 -8.88
CA LYS A 91 5.35 7.58 -10.16
C LYS A 91 3.85 7.40 -10.01
N ASN A 92 3.41 6.30 -9.40
CA ASN A 92 1.99 5.98 -9.27
C ASN A 92 1.23 7.01 -8.42
N VAL A 93 1.85 7.55 -7.35
CA VAL A 93 1.22 8.63 -6.56
C VAL A 93 1.16 9.96 -7.32
N ASN A 94 2.23 10.34 -8.02
CA ASN A 94 2.28 11.63 -8.74
C ASN A 94 1.40 11.67 -10.00
N ASP A 95 1.23 10.51 -10.66
CA ASP A 95 0.36 10.36 -11.83
C ASP A 95 -1.13 10.30 -11.45
N ASN A 96 -1.46 9.97 -10.20
CA ASN A 96 -2.84 9.89 -9.74
C ASN A 96 -3.40 11.29 -9.47
N GLU A 97 -4.30 11.77 -10.33
CA GLU A 97 -4.87 13.12 -10.18
C GLU A 97 -5.78 13.28 -8.96
N LYS A 98 -6.39 12.18 -8.49
CA LYS A 98 -7.39 12.22 -7.42
C LYS A 98 -6.78 12.58 -6.08
N ILE A 99 -5.55 12.12 -5.81
CA ILE A 99 -4.87 12.35 -4.52
C ILE A 99 -4.18 13.71 -4.45
N ARG A 100 -3.91 14.38 -5.58
CA ARG A 100 -3.01 15.56 -5.65
C ARG A 100 -3.34 16.67 -4.64
N LYS A 101 -4.63 16.97 -4.46
CA LYS A 101 -5.09 18.03 -3.54
C LYS A 101 -4.94 17.67 -2.06
N ASP A 102 -4.80 16.38 -1.76
CA ASP A 102 -4.76 15.82 -0.42
C ASP A 102 -3.33 15.42 -0.02
N LEU A 103 -2.33 15.62 -0.90
CA LEU A 103 -0.91 15.49 -0.57
C LEU A 103 -0.44 16.72 0.20
N CYS A 104 0.33 16.52 1.28
CA CYS A 104 0.92 17.64 2.01
C CYS A 104 1.95 18.42 1.16
N GLN A 105 2.53 17.77 0.15
CA GLN A 105 3.45 18.35 -0.82
C GLN A 105 3.19 17.75 -2.20
N TYR A 106 3.03 18.59 -3.22
CA TYR A 106 2.94 18.17 -4.62
C TYR A 106 4.01 18.89 -5.48
N PRO A 107 4.80 18.16 -6.30
CA PRO A 107 4.82 16.70 -6.43
C PRO A 107 5.29 16.02 -5.13
N PHE A 108 4.80 14.80 -4.91
CA PHE A 108 5.34 13.91 -3.90
C PHE A 108 6.80 13.60 -4.23
N LYS A 109 7.65 13.45 -3.22
CA LYS A 109 9.09 13.21 -3.39
C LYS A 109 9.49 11.86 -2.78
N ILE A 110 10.70 11.38 -3.10
CA ILE A 110 11.24 10.15 -2.52
C ILE A 110 11.31 10.22 -0.99
N GLU A 111 11.60 11.40 -0.42
CA GLU A 111 11.62 11.61 1.04
C GLU A 111 10.26 11.38 1.72
N ASN A 112 9.17 11.37 0.94
CA ASN A 112 7.83 11.08 1.42
C ASN A 112 7.47 9.58 1.37
N LEU A 113 8.42 8.72 0.99
CA LEU A 113 8.19 7.30 0.74
C LEU A 113 9.13 6.42 1.56
N GLU A 114 8.63 5.26 1.96
CA GLU A 114 9.42 4.24 2.63
C GLU A 114 9.11 2.85 2.06
N ILE A 115 10.16 2.07 1.80
CA ILE A 115 10.07 0.67 1.39
C ILE A 115 10.85 -0.16 2.40
N ASP A 116 10.16 -1.12 3.03
CA ASP A 116 10.79 -2.20 3.78
C ASP A 116 10.91 -3.44 2.86
N LEU A 117 12.09 -4.07 2.82
CA LEU A 117 12.33 -5.25 2.00
C LEU A 117 12.90 -6.41 2.84
N LEU A 118 12.04 -7.39 3.11
CA LEU A 118 12.40 -8.62 3.81
C LEU A 118 12.91 -9.69 2.82
N SER A 119 14.01 -10.36 3.19
CA SER A 119 14.56 -11.51 2.47
C SER A 119 14.57 -12.75 3.38
N LYS A 120 14.30 -13.93 2.81
CA LYS A 120 14.19 -15.20 3.57
C LYS A 120 15.49 -15.70 4.20
N LYS A 121 16.67 -15.24 3.75
CA LYS A 121 17.96 -15.58 4.38
C LYS A 121 18.29 -14.57 5.47
N GLU A 122 18.55 -15.10 6.66
CA GLU A 122 18.76 -14.39 7.93
C GLU A 122 19.76 -13.22 7.87
N LYS A 123 19.42 -12.16 8.61
CA LYS A 123 20.34 -11.23 9.33
C LYS A 123 21.46 -10.54 8.53
N ASP A 124 21.17 -9.99 7.36
CA ASP A 124 21.98 -8.89 6.83
C ASP A 124 21.34 -7.55 7.22
N VAL A 125 21.76 -6.98 8.37
CA VAL A 125 21.50 -5.57 8.71
C VAL A 125 22.42 -4.72 7.84
N LEU A 126 21.86 -4.01 6.86
CA LEU A 126 22.62 -3.06 6.06
C LEU A 126 21.86 -1.73 5.99
N SER A 127 22.47 -0.69 6.56
CA SER A 127 22.16 0.71 6.35
C SER A 127 23.39 1.38 5.75
N PRO A 128 23.30 1.90 4.52
CA PRO A 128 24.12 3.00 4.07
C PRO A 128 23.20 4.22 3.99
N GLU A 129 23.37 5.20 4.89
CA GLU A 129 22.83 6.56 4.80
C GLU A 129 21.58 6.72 3.90
N GLY A 130 20.38 6.44 4.44
CA GLY A 130 19.11 6.82 3.81
C GLY A 130 18.07 5.72 3.55
N ILE A 131 18.27 4.47 3.97
CA ILE A 131 17.22 3.43 3.97
C ILE A 131 17.25 2.71 5.33
N THR A 132 16.19 2.86 6.12
CA THR A 132 16.03 2.19 7.42
C THR A 132 15.39 0.82 7.22
N LEU A 133 16.19 -0.24 7.19
CA LEU A 133 15.68 -1.60 7.43
C LEU A 133 15.55 -1.75 8.96
N LEU A 134 14.32 -1.70 9.48
CA LEU A 134 14.03 -1.92 10.89
C LEU A 134 14.19 -3.41 11.23
N ASN A 135 15.38 -3.79 11.71
CA ASN A 135 15.51 -5.02 12.47
C ASN A 135 15.08 -4.76 13.92
N THR A 136 14.00 -5.40 14.36
CA THR A 136 13.60 -5.49 15.76
C THR A 136 14.76 -6.03 16.60
N ILE A 137 15.41 -5.16 17.37
CA ILE A 137 16.38 -5.56 18.39
C ILE A 137 15.59 -5.92 19.65
N THR A 138 15.48 -7.21 19.95
CA THR A 138 15.25 -7.65 21.33
C THR A 138 16.48 -7.22 22.13
N ILE A 139 16.33 -6.18 22.94
CA ILE A 139 17.32 -5.82 23.95
C ILE A 139 17.33 -6.98 24.97
N PRO A 140 18.45 -7.72 25.17
CA PRO A 140 18.52 -8.61 26.31
C PRO A 140 18.44 -7.75 27.58
N GLN A 141 17.45 -8.01 28.42
CA GLN A 141 17.41 -7.40 29.75
C GLN A 141 18.69 -7.81 30.49
N PRO A 142 19.41 -6.86 31.14
CA PRO A 142 20.49 -7.24 32.03
C PRO A 142 19.89 -8.05 33.17
N ASP A 143 20.45 -9.24 33.42
CA ASP A 143 20.14 -10.03 34.60
C ASP A 143 20.29 -9.14 35.85
N MET A 144 19.20 -8.98 36.61
CA MET A 144 19.26 -8.46 37.98
C MET A 144 19.57 -9.58 38.95
#